data_AF-A0A6A2WPA7-F1
#
_entry.id   AF-A0A6A2WPA7-F1
#
_cell.length_a   1.000
_cell.length_b   1.000
_cell.length_c   1.000
_cell.angle_alpha   90.00
_cell.angle_beta   90.00
_cell.angle_gamma   90.00
#
_symmetry.space_group_name_H-M   'P 1'
#
loop_
_entity.id
_entity.type
_entity.pdbx_description
1 polymer ?
#
loop_
_entity_poly.entity_id
_entity_poly.type
_entity_poly.pdbx_seq_one_letter_code
_entity_poly.pdbx_strand_id
1 'polypeptide(L)'
;MQSLGHLRPQGTVLLKRPWLIKPLNLRAVSSIPPYEYSNQSRGGLPRFFSETLPSSKGGVILVQGDEFWHMTKVLRLKTDDRVELFNGRGGLVEGFIQNIDRTAINFVALEDPKFVLPHTPQWHIFSAFGSLKGGRADWLVEKCTELGASSVTPLLTERSSTISDNRVERLQRVILAAAKQCQRLHEMKLNHPMKIKKLIPLVAKSKQSFMTIAEATPLVSALTSTTKEPTGLIIVGPEGDFTEKEVNLITEAGATAVGLGPHRLRVETATIAILATLTLWSDSQQITNS
;
A
#
# COMPACT_ATOMS: atom_id res chain seq x y z
N MET A 1 -37.47 -46.56 44.43
CA MET A 1 -37.42 -46.38 45.90
C MET A 1 -35.97 -46.47 46.34
N GLN A 2 -35.44 -45.37 46.89
CA GLN A 2 -34.47 -45.23 48.00
C GLN A 2 -33.14 -46.03 47.94
N SER A 3 -31.96 -45.54 48.33
CA SER A 3 -31.49 -44.29 48.93
C SER A 3 -29.94 -44.35 49.03
N LEU A 4 -29.29 -43.20 48.83
CA LEU A 4 -28.03 -42.61 49.39
C LEU A 4 -27.08 -43.49 50.26
N GLY A 5 -25.75 -43.34 50.26
CA GLY A 5 -24.86 -42.36 49.62
C GLY A 5 -23.39 -42.41 50.10
N HIS A 6 -22.56 -41.50 49.55
CA HIS A 6 -21.27 -40.92 50.04
C HIS A 6 -20.01 -41.83 50.05
N LEU A 7 -18.83 -41.47 49.50
CA LEU A 7 -18.01 -40.24 49.58
C LEU A 7 -17.03 -40.05 48.39
N ARG A 8 -16.56 -38.81 48.18
CA ARG A 8 -15.50 -38.35 47.24
C ARG A 8 -14.07 -38.68 47.75
N PRO A 9 -13.02 -38.48 46.93
CA PRO A 9 -12.31 -37.18 46.85
C PRO A 9 -12.01 -36.76 45.38
N GLN A 10 -12.32 -35.53 44.97
CA GLN A 10 -11.43 -34.34 44.93
C GLN A 10 -10.08 -34.57 44.19
N GLY A 11 -10.01 -34.03 42.97
CA GLY A 11 -8.78 -33.78 42.22
C GLY A 11 -8.89 -32.43 41.50
N THR A 12 -8.48 -31.38 42.19
CA THR A 12 -8.52 -29.98 41.75
C THR A 12 -7.44 -29.72 40.71
N VAL A 13 -7.85 -29.03 39.64
CA VAL A 13 -7.01 -28.40 38.62
C VAL A 13 -5.98 -27.47 39.27
N LEU A 14 -4.69 -27.66 39.00
CA LEU A 14 -3.66 -26.66 39.29
C LEU A 14 -2.64 -26.62 38.14
N LEU A 15 -2.70 -25.49 37.44
CA LEU A 15 -1.77 -24.99 36.43
C LEU A 15 -0.29 -25.24 36.76
N LYS A 16 0.47 -25.76 35.79
CA LYS A 16 1.91 -25.48 35.67
C LYS A 16 2.30 -25.26 34.21
N ARG A 17 2.41 -23.99 33.85
CA ARG A 17 3.14 -23.51 32.66
C ARG A 17 4.65 -23.52 32.99
N PRO A 18 5.54 -24.03 32.14
CA PRO A 18 6.95 -23.69 32.19
C PRO A 18 7.29 -22.72 31.05
N TRP A 19 7.15 -21.42 31.31
CA TRP A 19 7.86 -20.38 30.57
C TRP A 19 9.09 -20.00 31.40
N LEU A 20 10.27 -20.49 31.01
CA LEU A 20 11.56 -19.99 31.46
C LEU A 20 12.48 -19.90 30.26
N ILE A 21 12.28 -18.85 29.45
CA ILE A 21 13.30 -18.38 28.50
C ILE A 21 13.94 -17.16 29.16
N LYS A 22 15.25 -17.24 29.39
CA LYS A 22 16.08 -16.19 29.99
C LYS A 22 15.97 -14.89 29.17
N PRO A 23 15.97 -13.70 29.80
CA PRO A 23 16.01 -12.44 29.05
C PRO A 23 17.39 -12.29 28.39
N LEU A 24 17.42 -12.35 27.06
CA LEU A 24 18.60 -11.98 26.28
C LEU A 24 18.73 -10.45 26.35
N ASN A 25 19.70 -9.97 27.12
CA ASN A 25 20.00 -8.56 27.28
C ASN A 25 20.76 -8.07 26.03
N LEU A 26 20.04 -7.80 24.93
CA LEU A 26 20.60 -7.15 23.75
C LEU A 26 20.64 -5.64 23.99
N ARG A 27 21.75 -5.16 24.55
CA ARG A 27 22.11 -3.74 24.47
C ARG A 27 22.42 -3.42 23.02
N ALA A 28 21.52 -2.68 22.36
CA ALA A 28 21.85 -1.97 21.14
C ALA A 28 22.83 -0.85 21.51
N VAL A 29 24.10 -1.01 21.11
CA VAL A 29 25.10 0.06 21.19
C VAL A 29 24.87 0.96 19.99
N SER A 30 24.12 2.03 20.19
CA SER A 30 24.01 3.16 19.27
C SER A 30 24.71 4.34 19.94
N SER A 31 25.96 4.58 19.56
CA SER A 31 26.69 5.80 19.91
C SER A 31 26.42 6.84 18.84
N ILE A 32 25.40 7.68 19.05
CA ILE A 32 25.13 8.86 18.23
C ILE A 32 25.53 10.10 19.06
N PRO A 33 26.23 11.09 18.49
CA PRO A 33 26.70 12.25 19.24
C PRO A 33 25.53 13.13 19.74
N PRO A 34 25.75 13.89 20.81
CA PRO A 34 24.71 14.67 21.47
C PRO A 34 24.54 16.04 20.80
N TYR A 35 23.86 16.09 19.66
CA TYR A 35 23.23 17.34 19.18
C TYR A 35 21.85 17.02 18.58
N GLU A 36 20.87 17.03 19.47
CA GLU A 36 19.46 17.39 19.33
C GLU A 36 18.68 16.91 18.10
N TYR A 37 18.03 15.76 18.27
CA TYR A 37 16.84 15.35 17.53
C TYR A 37 15.61 16.13 18.01
N SER A 38 15.06 17.02 17.18
CA SER A 38 13.67 17.45 17.33
C SER A 38 12.74 16.36 16.77
N ASN A 39 12.31 15.47 17.67
CA ASN A 39 11.38 14.37 17.46
C ASN A 39 10.01 14.84 16.92
N GLN A 40 9.54 14.28 15.79
CA GLN A 40 8.10 14.23 15.47
C GLN A 40 7.69 12.87 14.86
N SER A 41 7.71 11.85 15.73
CA SER A 41 6.73 10.75 15.82
C SER A 41 6.87 9.50 14.93
N ARG A 42 7.68 9.48 13.86
CA ARG A 42 8.14 8.20 13.21
C ARG A 42 9.58 8.25 12.66
N GLY A 43 10.44 9.09 13.24
CA GLY A 43 11.91 8.96 13.14
C GLY A 43 12.61 9.28 11.82
N GLY A 44 11.92 9.89 10.84
CA GLY A 44 12.51 10.34 9.57
C GLY A 44 12.32 11.85 9.35
N LEU A 45 13.09 12.43 8.44
CA LEU A 45 12.92 13.83 8.03
C LEU A 45 11.58 14.04 7.33
N PRO A 46 10.96 15.24 7.45
CA PRO A 46 9.79 15.58 6.65
C PRO A 46 10.10 15.50 5.15
N ARG A 47 9.22 14.82 4.40
CA ARG A 47 9.40 14.56 2.96
C ARG A 47 8.35 15.27 2.12
N PHE A 48 8.79 15.91 1.04
CA PHE A 48 7.97 16.73 0.16
C PHE A 48 8.20 16.34 -1.29
N PHE A 49 7.15 16.44 -2.10
CA PHE A 49 7.24 16.09 -3.51
C PHE A 49 7.90 17.21 -4.31
N SER A 50 8.77 16.83 -5.25
CA SER A 50 9.30 17.74 -6.26
C SER A 50 9.47 16.99 -7.57
N GLU A 51 8.88 17.52 -8.65
CA GLU A 51 8.98 16.89 -9.97
C GLU A 51 10.43 16.79 -10.46
N THR A 52 11.25 17.77 -10.09
CA THR A 52 12.69 17.83 -10.36
C THR A 52 13.49 17.72 -9.06
N LEU A 53 14.62 17.03 -9.14
CA LEU A 53 15.62 16.97 -8.06
C LEU A 53 16.89 17.68 -8.53
N PRO A 54 17.69 18.25 -7.62
CA PRO A 54 18.98 18.84 -7.97
C PRO A 54 19.92 17.76 -8.53
N SER A 55 20.78 18.08 -9.49
CA SER A 55 21.63 17.07 -10.14
C SER A 55 22.79 16.57 -9.27
N SER A 56 23.18 17.33 -8.25
CA SER A 56 24.30 17.02 -7.34
C SER A 56 24.14 17.75 -6.02
N LYS A 57 24.97 17.38 -5.05
CA LYS A 57 25.16 18.12 -3.79
C LYS A 57 25.37 19.62 -4.05
N GLY A 58 24.75 20.45 -3.21
CA GLY A 58 24.77 21.91 -3.33
C GLY A 58 23.80 22.48 -4.37
N GLY A 59 23.15 21.64 -5.19
CA GLY A 59 22.12 22.09 -6.12
C GLY A 59 20.91 22.65 -5.39
N VAL A 60 20.29 23.67 -6.00
CA VAL A 60 19.16 24.42 -5.42
C VAL A 60 17.88 24.07 -6.15
N ILE A 61 16.81 23.79 -5.41
CA ILE A 61 15.45 23.65 -5.94
C ILE A 61 14.55 24.70 -5.29
N LEU A 62 13.81 25.41 -6.13
CA LEU A 62 12.77 26.33 -5.69
C LEU A 62 11.48 25.53 -5.43
N VAL A 63 11.07 25.44 -4.17
CA VAL A 63 9.82 24.78 -3.77
C VAL A 63 8.71 25.83 -3.67
N GLN A 64 7.61 25.61 -4.39
CA GLN A 64 6.48 26.55 -4.51
C GLN A 64 5.14 25.84 -4.32
N GLY A 65 4.05 26.61 -4.33
CA GLY A 65 2.68 26.07 -4.35
C GLY A 65 2.31 25.31 -3.07
N ASP A 66 1.66 24.16 -3.24
CA ASP A 66 1.12 23.35 -2.15
C ASP A 66 2.21 22.86 -1.19
N GLU A 67 3.39 22.47 -1.70
CA GLU A 67 4.50 22.00 -0.86
C GLU A 67 5.11 23.15 -0.05
N PHE A 68 5.26 24.34 -0.64
CA PHE A 68 5.68 25.55 0.10
C PHE A 68 4.71 25.87 1.25
N TRP A 69 3.41 25.82 0.97
CA TRP A 69 2.39 26.08 1.99
C TRP A 69 2.42 25.01 3.09
N HIS A 70 2.58 23.74 2.72
CA HIS A 70 2.69 22.63 3.66
C HIS A 70 3.92 22.77 4.56
N MET A 71 5.09 23.08 3.99
CA MET A 71 6.32 23.34 4.74
C MET A 71 6.15 24.49 5.76
N THR A 72 5.66 25.65 5.30
CA THR A 72 5.70 26.89 6.09
C THR A 72 4.49 27.12 7.00
N LYS A 73 3.30 26.68 6.60
CA LYS A 73 2.05 26.96 7.35
C LYS A 73 1.60 25.78 8.19
N VAL A 74 1.74 24.57 7.67
CA VAL A 74 1.33 23.35 8.39
C VAL A 74 2.45 22.89 9.31
N LEU A 75 3.62 22.59 8.76
CA LEU A 75 4.75 22.08 9.54
C LEU A 75 5.59 23.19 10.18
N ARG A 76 5.42 24.44 9.73
CA ARG A 76 6.06 25.64 10.27
C ARG A 76 7.59 25.53 10.29
N LEU A 77 8.14 24.90 9.25
CA LEU A 77 9.58 24.77 9.05
C LEU A 77 10.23 26.14 8.85
N LYS A 78 11.48 26.24 9.29
CA LYS A 78 12.32 27.44 9.29
C LYS A 78 13.56 27.24 8.43
N THR A 79 14.33 28.31 8.27
CA THR A 79 15.68 28.22 7.74
C THR A 79 16.51 27.23 8.56
N ASP A 80 17.42 26.53 7.89
CA ASP A 80 18.29 25.48 8.40
C ASP A 80 17.59 24.16 8.80
N ASP A 81 16.25 24.09 8.76
CA ASP A 81 15.54 22.81 8.96
C ASP A 81 15.85 21.85 7.79
N ARG A 82 16.13 20.58 8.16
CA ARG A 82 16.39 19.50 7.20
C ARG A 82 15.09 18.88 6.71
N VAL A 83 15.06 18.61 5.40
CA VAL A 83 13.92 18.00 4.71
C VAL A 83 14.41 17.07 3.59
N GLU A 84 13.52 16.20 3.13
CA GLU A 84 13.75 15.38 1.94
C GLU A 84 12.87 15.84 0.78
N LEU A 85 13.43 15.85 -0.42
CA LEU A 85 12.67 15.92 -1.67
C LEU A 85 12.67 14.55 -2.35
N PHE A 86 11.51 14.12 -2.83
CA PHE A 86 11.35 12.92 -3.65
C PHE A 86 10.53 13.23 -4.91
N ASN A 87 10.75 12.46 -5.97
CA ASN A 87 10.14 12.73 -7.28
C ASN A 87 9.06 11.72 -7.71
N GLY A 88 8.64 10.84 -6.79
CA GLY A 88 7.67 9.78 -7.07
C GLY A 88 8.15 8.70 -8.06
N ARG A 89 9.41 8.74 -8.49
CA ARG A 89 10.05 7.84 -9.47
C ARG A 89 11.30 7.17 -8.90
N GLY A 90 11.41 7.08 -7.57
CA GLY A 90 12.53 6.48 -6.86
C GLY A 90 13.67 7.43 -6.49
N GLY A 91 13.64 8.67 -7.01
CA GLY A 91 14.61 9.69 -6.64
C GLY A 91 14.32 10.25 -5.24
N LEU A 92 15.36 10.38 -4.44
CA LEU A 92 15.33 10.95 -3.09
C LEU A 92 16.59 11.79 -2.88
N VAL A 93 16.45 12.97 -2.31
CA VAL A 93 17.59 13.79 -1.90
C VAL A 93 17.30 14.45 -0.56
N GLU A 94 18.31 14.48 0.28
CA GLU A 94 18.25 15.20 1.54
C GLU A 94 18.87 16.60 1.39
N GLY A 95 18.29 17.57 2.10
CA GLY A 95 18.79 18.94 2.09
C GLY A 95 18.23 19.77 3.23
N PHE A 96 18.43 21.08 3.13
CA PHE A 96 17.94 22.03 4.12
C PHE A 96 17.31 23.25 3.45
N ILE A 97 16.51 23.97 4.23
CA ILE A 97 15.88 25.23 3.82
C ILE A 97 16.90 26.37 3.98
N GLN A 98 17.43 26.90 2.88
CA GLN A 98 18.39 28.00 2.93
C GLN A 98 17.69 29.33 3.24
N ASN A 99 16.58 29.61 2.57
CA ASN A 99 15.77 30.80 2.81
C ASN A 99 14.27 30.51 2.57
N ILE A 100 13.44 31.37 3.14
CA ILE A 100 11.98 31.33 2.98
C ILE A 100 11.53 32.70 2.49
N ASP A 101 11.08 32.76 1.25
CA ASP A 101 10.50 33.96 0.64
C ASP A 101 8.97 33.98 0.85
N ARG A 102 8.30 34.98 0.26
CA ARG A 102 6.84 35.14 0.41
C ARG A 102 6.03 33.97 -0.18
N THR A 103 6.52 33.35 -1.25
CA THR A 103 5.79 32.33 -2.04
C THR A 103 6.63 31.09 -2.36
N ALA A 104 7.87 31.04 -1.87
CA ALA A 104 8.80 29.97 -2.20
C ALA A 104 9.84 29.71 -1.11
N ILE A 105 10.43 28.52 -1.14
CA ILE A 105 11.57 28.11 -0.33
C ILE A 105 12.71 27.73 -1.28
N ASN A 106 13.95 28.15 -0.98
CA ASN A 106 15.11 27.54 -1.60
C ASN A 106 15.59 26.35 -0.76
N PHE A 107 15.40 25.16 -1.33
CA PHE A 107 15.99 23.92 -0.84
C PHE A 107 17.40 23.78 -1.39
N VAL A 108 18.37 23.42 -0.56
CA VAL A 108 19.75 23.14 -0.98
C VAL A 108 20.11 21.70 -0.62
N ALA A 109 20.56 20.94 -1.62
CA ALA A 109 20.95 19.54 -1.43
C ALA A 109 22.21 19.39 -0.56
N LEU A 110 22.13 18.53 0.46
CA LEU A 110 23.26 18.18 1.33
C LEU A 110 24.10 17.01 0.77
N GLU A 111 23.52 16.23 -0.13
CA GLU A 111 24.10 15.06 -0.76
C GLU A 111 23.67 14.94 -2.23
N ASP A 112 24.30 14.05 -2.99
CA ASP A 112 23.84 13.70 -4.33
C ASP A 112 22.52 12.90 -4.23
N PRO A 113 21.58 13.08 -5.17
CA PRO A 113 20.34 12.32 -5.16
C PRO A 113 20.57 10.81 -5.26
N LYS A 114 19.86 10.07 -4.43
CA LYS A 114 19.79 8.61 -4.46
C LYS A 114 18.65 8.19 -5.39
N PHE A 115 18.86 7.12 -6.15
CA PHE A 115 17.84 6.50 -6.98
C PHE A 115 17.61 5.07 -6.53
N VAL A 116 16.43 4.82 -5.98
CA VAL A 116 16.00 3.51 -5.50
C VAL A 116 15.10 2.88 -6.55
N LEU A 117 15.36 1.64 -6.94
CA LEU A 117 14.50 0.91 -7.86
C LEU A 117 13.17 0.51 -7.19
N PRO A 118 12.07 0.33 -7.95
CA PRO A 118 10.82 -0.16 -7.37
C PRO A 118 11.02 -1.54 -6.71
N HIS A 119 10.46 -1.72 -5.52
CA HIS A 119 10.45 -3.03 -4.87
C HIS A 119 9.57 -4.02 -5.64
N THR A 120 9.97 -5.29 -5.61
CA THR A 120 9.10 -6.43 -5.88
C THR A 120 8.48 -6.91 -4.56
N PRO A 121 7.28 -7.52 -4.56
CA PRO A 121 6.41 -7.82 -5.69
C PRO A 121 5.69 -6.59 -6.29
N GLN A 122 5.16 -6.74 -7.50
CA GLN A 122 4.37 -5.73 -8.21
C GLN A 122 2.94 -6.22 -8.47
N TRP A 123 1.99 -5.72 -7.68
CA TRP A 123 0.57 -6.04 -7.84
C TRP A 123 -0.16 -4.91 -8.58
N HIS A 124 -0.84 -5.27 -9.67
CA HIS A 124 -1.63 -4.36 -10.48
C HIS A 124 -3.12 -4.61 -10.26
N ILE A 125 -3.83 -3.59 -9.77
CA ILE A 125 -5.22 -3.70 -9.34
C ILE A 125 -6.14 -3.20 -10.46
N PHE A 126 -7.14 -4.01 -10.79
CA PHE A 126 -8.28 -3.68 -11.62
C PHE A 126 -9.52 -3.82 -10.75
N SER A 127 -10.08 -2.70 -10.29
CA SER A 127 -11.17 -2.73 -9.34
C SER A 127 -12.32 -1.84 -9.83
N ALA A 128 -13.54 -2.35 -9.75
CA ALA A 128 -14.74 -1.66 -10.20
C ALA A 128 -15.27 -0.70 -9.13
N PHE A 129 -14.46 0.32 -8.80
CA PHE A 129 -14.78 1.31 -7.76
C PHE A 129 -15.35 2.64 -8.30
N GLY A 130 -15.54 2.75 -9.61
CA GLY A 130 -15.97 3.99 -10.27
C GLY A 130 -17.28 4.56 -9.71
N SER A 131 -18.23 3.68 -9.36
CA SER A 131 -19.54 4.03 -8.83
C SER A 131 -19.61 4.19 -7.30
N LEU A 132 -18.52 3.93 -6.57
CA LEU A 132 -18.54 4.01 -5.10
C LEU A 132 -18.83 5.44 -4.63
N LYS A 133 -19.65 5.55 -3.58
CA LYS A 133 -20.07 6.81 -2.95
C LYS A 133 -19.41 7.00 -1.59
N GLY A 134 -19.49 8.22 -1.05
CA GLY A 134 -19.09 8.51 0.34
C GLY A 134 -17.59 8.35 0.62
N GLY A 135 -16.72 8.73 -0.33
CA GLY A 135 -15.26 8.67 -0.14
C GLY A 135 -14.63 7.27 -0.18
N ARG A 136 -15.42 6.22 -0.40
CA ARG A 136 -14.93 4.82 -0.41
C ARG A 136 -13.90 4.54 -1.51
N ALA A 137 -14.02 5.19 -2.67
CA ALA A 137 -13.01 5.10 -3.74
C ALA A 137 -11.66 5.70 -3.32
N ASP A 138 -11.68 6.84 -2.61
CA ASP A 138 -10.47 7.45 -2.09
C ASP A 138 -9.80 6.56 -1.05
N TRP A 139 -10.59 6.03 -0.12
CA TRP A 139 -10.08 5.13 0.90
C TRP A 139 -9.46 3.88 0.27
N LEU A 140 -10.10 3.30 -0.76
CA LEU A 140 -9.52 2.21 -1.55
C LEU A 140 -8.16 2.61 -2.14
N VAL A 141 -8.09 3.75 -2.83
CA VAL A 141 -6.87 4.21 -3.51
C VAL A 141 -5.76 4.53 -2.51
N GLU A 142 -6.07 5.23 -1.42
CA GLU A 142 -5.17 5.52 -0.31
C GLU A 142 -4.56 4.22 0.23
N LYS A 143 -5.39 3.23 0.56
CA LYS A 143 -4.91 1.96 1.12
C LYS A 143 -4.17 1.11 0.10
N CYS A 144 -4.51 1.18 -1.18
CA CYS A 144 -3.71 0.54 -2.24
C CYS A 144 -2.31 1.16 -2.33
N THR A 145 -2.19 2.49 -2.20
CA THR A 145 -0.90 3.17 -2.17
C THR A 145 -0.06 2.74 -0.95
N GLU A 146 -0.66 2.75 0.24
CA GLU A 146 -0.02 2.33 1.49
C GLU A 146 0.46 0.87 1.46
N LEU A 147 -0.36 -0.03 0.92
CA LEU A 147 -0.08 -1.47 0.89
C LEU A 147 0.86 -1.93 -0.25
N GLY A 148 1.46 -0.99 -0.97
CA GLY A 148 2.51 -1.34 -1.93
C GLY A 148 2.03 -1.60 -3.37
N ALA A 149 0.74 -1.42 -3.69
CA ALA A 149 0.27 -1.66 -5.06
C ALA A 149 1.04 -0.83 -6.10
N SER A 150 1.37 -1.44 -7.24
CA SER A 150 2.14 -0.79 -8.30
C SER A 150 1.26 0.10 -9.18
N SER A 151 0.02 -0.32 -9.41
CA SER A 151 -0.97 0.51 -10.07
C SER A 151 -2.39 0.16 -9.66
N VAL A 152 -3.28 1.11 -9.81
CA VAL A 152 -4.73 0.90 -9.75
C VAL A 152 -5.38 1.37 -11.05
N THR A 153 -6.31 0.58 -11.56
CA THR A 153 -7.07 0.84 -12.78
C THR A 153 -8.56 0.78 -12.44
N PRO A 154 -9.34 1.85 -12.66
CA PRO A 154 -10.79 1.78 -12.57
C PRO A 154 -11.33 0.81 -13.61
N LEU A 155 -11.88 -0.33 -13.17
CA LEU A 155 -12.47 -1.32 -14.06
C LEU A 155 -13.93 -0.96 -14.35
N LEU A 156 -14.24 -0.75 -15.62
CA LEU A 156 -15.59 -0.50 -16.10
C LEU A 156 -16.26 -1.83 -16.43
N THR A 157 -17.33 -2.13 -15.70
CA THR A 157 -18.12 -3.36 -15.78
C THR A 157 -19.56 -3.03 -16.17
N GLU A 158 -20.37 -4.04 -16.46
CA GLU A 158 -21.79 -3.85 -16.76
C GLU A 158 -22.55 -3.13 -15.62
N ARG A 159 -22.22 -3.50 -14.37
CA ARG A 159 -22.85 -2.95 -13.16
C ARG A 159 -22.08 -1.76 -12.54
N SER A 160 -21.00 -1.32 -13.17
CA SER A 160 -20.24 -0.11 -12.82
C SER A 160 -19.57 0.47 -14.07
N SER A 161 -20.33 1.20 -14.87
CA SER A 161 -19.97 1.53 -16.25
C SER A 161 -19.19 2.84 -16.42
N THR A 162 -19.14 3.71 -15.40
CA THR A 162 -18.51 5.04 -15.49
C THR A 162 -17.70 5.41 -14.25
N ILE A 163 -16.77 6.33 -14.45
CA ILE A 163 -16.08 7.11 -13.42
C ILE A 163 -15.90 8.52 -13.98
N SER A 164 -16.13 9.56 -13.18
CA SER A 164 -16.02 10.94 -13.66
C SER A 164 -14.57 11.40 -13.71
N ASP A 165 -14.23 12.29 -14.65
CA ASP A 165 -12.86 12.81 -14.80
C ASP A 165 -12.40 13.61 -13.57
N ASN A 166 -13.29 14.42 -12.99
CA ASN A 166 -13.02 15.13 -11.72
C ASN A 166 -12.64 14.17 -10.58
N ARG A 167 -13.11 12.92 -10.62
CA ARG A 167 -12.74 11.90 -9.64
C ARG A 167 -11.32 11.40 -9.88
N VAL A 168 -10.89 11.25 -11.14
CA VAL A 168 -9.52 10.82 -11.47
C VAL A 168 -8.48 11.80 -10.92
N GLU A 169 -8.66 13.11 -11.14
CA GLU A 169 -7.75 14.13 -10.58
C GLU A 169 -7.71 14.11 -9.05
N ARG A 170 -8.88 13.90 -8.42
CA ARG A 170 -8.99 13.79 -6.96
C ARG A 170 -8.22 12.57 -6.45
N LEU A 171 -8.34 11.42 -7.11
CA LEU A 171 -7.63 10.20 -6.74
C LEU A 171 -6.11 10.36 -6.93
N GLN A 172 -5.63 11.11 -7.92
CA GLN A 172 -4.20 11.40 -8.07
C GLN A 172 -3.66 12.18 -6.85
N ARG A 173 -4.41 13.15 -6.35
CA ARG A 173 -4.03 13.89 -5.12
C ARG A 173 -4.01 12.98 -3.89
N VAL A 174 -4.96 12.03 -3.80
CA VAL A 174 -4.98 11.01 -2.72
C VAL A 174 -3.73 10.12 -2.79
N ILE A 175 -3.33 9.67 -3.98
CA ILE A 175 -2.12 8.86 -4.18
C ILE A 175 -0.89 9.63 -3.70
N LEU A 176 -0.73 10.89 -4.11
CA LEU A 176 0.41 11.70 -3.72
C LEU A 176 0.47 11.92 -2.20
N ALA A 177 -0.68 12.23 -1.58
CA ALA A 177 -0.78 12.39 -0.13
C ALA A 177 -0.44 11.10 0.62
N ALA A 178 -0.97 9.96 0.17
CA ALA A 178 -0.69 8.65 0.75
C ALA A 178 0.79 8.26 0.58
N ALA A 179 1.38 8.47 -0.60
CA ALA A 179 2.79 8.19 -0.88
C ALA A 179 3.73 8.99 0.04
N LYS A 180 3.43 10.28 0.29
CA LYS A 180 4.14 11.09 1.27
C LYS A 180 4.01 10.53 2.69
N GLN A 181 2.78 10.20 3.10
CA GLN A 181 2.50 9.73 4.45
C GLN A 181 3.17 8.39 4.75
N CYS A 182 3.13 7.44 3.81
CA CYS A 182 3.75 6.12 3.94
C CYS A 182 5.22 6.09 3.53
N GLN A 183 5.82 7.25 3.21
CA GLN A 183 7.22 7.41 2.82
C GLN A 183 7.63 6.53 1.63
N ARG A 184 6.71 6.35 0.67
CA ARG A 184 6.98 5.59 -0.56
C ARG A 184 7.71 6.46 -1.59
N LEU A 185 8.77 5.93 -2.20
CA LEU A 185 9.58 6.66 -3.20
C LEU A 185 9.04 6.56 -4.63
N HIS A 186 8.23 5.55 -4.91
CA HIS A 186 7.57 5.33 -6.19
C HIS A 186 6.07 5.53 -6.02
N GLU A 187 5.49 6.50 -6.71
CA GLU A 187 4.04 6.69 -6.69
C GLU A 187 3.31 5.49 -7.30
N MET A 188 2.16 5.13 -6.73
CA MET A 188 1.28 4.16 -7.36
C MET A 188 0.71 4.78 -8.65
N LYS A 189 0.79 4.07 -9.77
CA LYS A 189 0.23 4.58 -11.02
C LYS A 189 -1.31 4.48 -11.01
N LEU A 190 -2.00 5.59 -11.26
CA LEU A 190 -3.42 5.59 -11.61
C LEU A 190 -3.59 5.45 -13.12
N ASN A 191 -4.08 4.33 -13.59
CA ASN A 191 -4.33 4.13 -15.02
C ASN A 191 -5.70 4.70 -15.43
N HIS A 192 -5.87 4.99 -16.72
CA HIS A 192 -7.16 5.36 -17.27
C HIS A 192 -8.21 4.25 -17.08
N PRO A 193 -9.49 4.61 -16.95
CA PRO A 193 -10.57 3.63 -16.83
C PRO A 193 -10.57 2.63 -17.98
N MET A 194 -10.75 1.35 -17.67
CA MET A 194 -10.59 0.25 -18.61
C MET A 194 -11.83 -0.66 -18.61
N LYS A 195 -12.34 -1.03 -19.79
CA LYS A 195 -13.40 -2.04 -19.93
C LYS A 195 -12.82 -3.45 -19.82
N ILE A 196 -13.59 -4.42 -19.32
CA ILE A 196 -13.17 -5.84 -19.19
C ILE A 196 -12.55 -6.39 -20.49
N LYS A 197 -13.13 -6.10 -21.66
CA LYS A 197 -12.56 -6.57 -22.95
C LYS A 197 -11.10 -6.17 -23.17
N LYS A 198 -10.67 -5.01 -22.66
CA LYS A 198 -9.28 -4.54 -22.74
C LYS A 198 -8.39 -5.14 -21.65
N LEU A 199 -8.98 -5.62 -20.56
CA LEU A 199 -8.29 -6.35 -19.49
C LEU A 199 -7.90 -7.77 -19.94
N ILE A 200 -8.74 -8.44 -20.73
CA ILE A 200 -8.54 -9.83 -21.16
C ILE A 200 -7.13 -10.14 -21.71
N PRO A 201 -6.56 -9.34 -22.65
CA PRO A 201 -5.19 -9.60 -23.14
C PRO A 201 -4.10 -9.44 -22.08
N LEU A 202 -4.34 -8.65 -21.02
CA LEU A 202 -3.40 -8.51 -19.90
C LEU A 202 -3.45 -9.74 -18.99
N VAL A 203 -4.65 -10.26 -18.73
CA VAL A 203 -4.86 -11.50 -17.98
C VAL A 203 -4.18 -12.67 -18.68
N ALA A 204 -4.41 -12.84 -19.99
CA ALA A 204 -3.83 -13.92 -20.78
C ALA A 204 -2.29 -13.90 -20.87
N LYS A 205 -1.67 -12.72 -20.69
CA LYS A 205 -0.21 -12.56 -20.67
C LYS A 205 0.38 -12.63 -19.26
N SER A 206 -0.45 -12.48 -18.23
CA SER A 206 0.00 -12.52 -16.86
C SER A 206 0.23 -13.96 -16.44
N LYS A 207 1.36 -14.21 -15.79
CA LYS A 207 1.62 -15.53 -15.18
C LYS A 207 0.79 -15.76 -13.92
N GLN A 208 0.31 -14.69 -13.29
CA GLN A 208 -0.51 -14.75 -12.10
C GLN A 208 -1.61 -13.69 -12.16
N SER A 209 -2.86 -14.12 -12.04
CA SER A 209 -4.01 -13.22 -11.98
C SER A 209 -5.11 -13.82 -11.12
N PHE A 210 -5.65 -13.02 -10.20
CA PHE A 210 -6.67 -13.43 -9.26
C PHE A 210 -7.92 -12.57 -9.42
N MET A 211 -9.07 -13.23 -9.53
CA MET A 211 -10.38 -12.58 -9.55
C MET A 211 -11.14 -12.92 -8.28
N THR A 212 -11.61 -11.91 -7.55
CA THR A 212 -12.39 -12.14 -6.34
C THR A 212 -13.82 -12.53 -6.70
N ILE A 213 -14.25 -13.72 -6.29
CA ILE A 213 -15.62 -14.23 -6.47
C ILE A 213 -16.10 -14.79 -5.14
N ALA A 214 -17.36 -14.52 -4.78
CA ALA A 214 -17.96 -15.09 -3.58
C ALA A 214 -17.96 -16.63 -3.67
N GLU A 215 -17.69 -17.31 -2.55
CA GLU A 215 -17.73 -18.79 -2.44
C GLU A 215 -16.72 -19.57 -3.32
N ALA A 216 -15.83 -18.88 -4.05
CA ALA A 216 -14.73 -19.52 -4.74
C ALA A 216 -13.68 -20.08 -3.76
N THR A 217 -12.74 -20.86 -4.28
CA THR A 217 -11.63 -21.45 -3.51
C THR A 217 -10.94 -20.38 -2.65
N PRO A 218 -10.72 -20.60 -1.34
CA PRO A 218 -10.06 -19.62 -0.49
C PRO A 218 -8.71 -19.18 -1.07
N LEU A 219 -8.46 -17.87 -1.08
CA LEU A 219 -7.24 -17.28 -1.66
C LEU A 219 -5.96 -17.98 -1.17
N VAL A 220 -5.84 -18.19 0.15
CA VAL A 220 -4.65 -18.82 0.74
C VAL A 220 -4.43 -20.24 0.20
N SER A 221 -5.50 -21.00 -0.03
CA SER A 221 -5.41 -22.33 -0.64
C SER A 221 -4.92 -22.24 -2.09
N ALA A 222 -5.44 -21.30 -2.88
CA ALA A 222 -5.02 -21.09 -4.27
C ALA A 222 -3.55 -20.66 -4.40
N LEU A 223 -3.00 -19.98 -3.38
CA LEU A 223 -1.59 -19.58 -3.36
C LEU A 223 -0.63 -20.76 -3.23
N THR A 224 -1.05 -21.87 -2.59
CA THR A 224 -0.19 -23.06 -2.42
C THR A 224 0.12 -23.78 -3.73
N SER A 225 -0.73 -23.62 -4.75
CA SER A 225 -0.56 -24.22 -6.07
C SER A 225 0.07 -23.29 -7.11
N THR A 226 0.45 -22.06 -6.72
CA THR A 226 0.89 -21.03 -7.68
C THR A 226 2.43 -20.97 -7.76
N THR A 227 2.95 -20.63 -8.95
CA THR A 227 4.37 -20.37 -9.17
C THR A 227 4.83 -19.12 -8.40
N LYS A 228 6.11 -19.10 -8.00
CA LYS A 228 6.74 -17.92 -7.36
C LYS A 228 6.92 -16.82 -8.40
N GLU A 229 5.87 -16.06 -8.69
CA GLU A 229 5.94 -14.91 -9.58
C GLU A 229 5.85 -13.60 -8.78
N PRO A 230 6.79 -12.66 -8.97
CA PRO A 230 6.80 -11.43 -8.21
C PRO A 230 5.78 -10.41 -8.72
N THR A 231 5.06 -10.68 -9.82
CA THR A 231 4.15 -9.73 -10.44
C THR A 231 2.84 -10.41 -10.79
N GLY A 232 1.72 -9.74 -10.50
CA GLY A 232 0.42 -10.29 -10.84
C GLY A 232 -0.71 -9.28 -10.86
N LEU A 233 -1.87 -9.74 -11.32
CA LEU A 233 -3.08 -8.91 -11.46
C LEU A 233 -4.09 -9.28 -10.38
N ILE A 234 -4.74 -8.26 -9.83
CA ILE A 234 -5.85 -8.39 -8.88
C ILE A 234 -7.09 -7.80 -9.54
N ILE A 235 -8.17 -8.57 -9.63
CA ILE A 235 -9.40 -8.21 -10.34
C ILE A 235 -10.57 -8.26 -9.35
N VAL A 236 -11.20 -7.12 -9.09
CA VAL A 236 -12.29 -6.97 -8.12
C VAL A 236 -13.52 -6.37 -8.78
N GLY A 237 -14.65 -7.05 -8.62
CA GLY A 237 -15.94 -6.67 -9.21
C GLY A 237 -16.64 -5.52 -8.50
N PRO A 238 -17.78 -5.05 -9.05
CA PRO A 238 -18.57 -3.95 -8.48
C PRO A 238 -19.43 -4.44 -7.30
N GLU A 239 -20.18 -3.53 -6.66
CA GLU A 239 -21.09 -3.90 -5.55
C GLU A 239 -22.12 -4.97 -5.93
N GLY A 240 -22.56 -4.95 -7.20
CA GLY A 240 -23.48 -5.93 -7.77
C GLY A 240 -22.80 -7.21 -8.26
N ASP A 241 -21.51 -7.41 -8.00
CA ASP A 241 -20.67 -8.50 -8.54
C ASP A 241 -20.56 -8.48 -10.08
N PHE A 242 -19.67 -9.30 -10.63
CA PHE A 242 -19.57 -9.54 -12.06
C PHE A 242 -20.82 -10.27 -12.59
N THR A 243 -21.11 -10.10 -13.87
CA THR A 243 -22.07 -11.00 -14.55
C THR A 243 -21.41 -12.33 -14.88
N GLU A 244 -22.19 -13.41 -15.05
CA GLU A 244 -21.64 -14.72 -15.45
C GLU A 244 -20.78 -14.63 -16.71
N LYS A 245 -21.21 -13.81 -17.68
CA LYS A 245 -20.44 -13.55 -18.90
C LYS A 245 -19.10 -12.90 -18.61
N GLU A 246 -19.05 -11.93 -17.69
CA GLU A 246 -17.79 -11.28 -17.28
C GLU A 246 -16.87 -12.25 -16.55
N VAL A 247 -17.41 -13.07 -15.63
CA VAL A 247 -16.67 -14.12 -14.93
C VAL A 247 -16.07 -15.11 -15.91
N ASN A 248 -16.86 -15.60 -16.88
CA ASN A 248 -16.39 -16.56 -17.89
C ASN A 248 -15.27 -15.96 -18.74
N LEU A 249 -15.43 -14.73 -19.24
CA LEU A 249 -14.40 -14.07 -20.04
C LEU A 249 -13.07 -13.92 -19.28
N ILE A 250 -13.12 -13.55 -17.99
CA ILE A 250 -11.93 -13.35 -17.17
C ILE A 250 -11.27 -14.69 -16.83
N THR A 251 -12.07 -15.73 -16.57
CA THR A 251 -11.58 -17.08 -16.24
C THR A 251 -10.99 -17.78 -17.47
N GLU A 252 -11.65 -17.70 -18.63
CA GLU A 252 -11.14 -18.22 -19.92
C GLU A 252 -9.82 -17.55 -20.32
N ALA A 253 -9.61 -16.31 -19.90
CA ALA A 253 -8.34 -15.60 -20.11
C ALA A 253 -7.21 -16.08 -19.18
N GLY A 254 -7.48 -16.94 -18.19
CA GLY A 254 -6.49 -17.51 -17.28
C GLY A 254 -6.49 -16.95 -15.86
N ALA A 255 -7.49 -16.14 -15.47
CA ALA A 255 -7.60 -15.69 -14.09
C ALA A 255 -8.09 -16.81 -13.16
N THR A 256 -7.48 -16.89 -11.98
CA THR A 256 -7.90 -17.81 -10.91
C THR A 256 -8.96 -17.13 -10.05
N ALA A 257 -10.17 -17.69 -10.01
CA ALA A 257 -11.23 -17.23 -9.10
C ALA A 257 -10.91 -17.61 -7.65
N VAL A 258 -11.01 -16.64 -6.73
CA VAL A 258 -10.66 -16.82 -5.31
C VAL A 258 -11.69 -16.17 -4.38
N GLY A 259 -11.96 -16.86 -3.27
CA GLY A 259 -12.79 -16.38 -2.18
C GLY A 259 -11.97 -15.71 -1.07
N LEU A 260 -12.55 -14.68 -0.44
CA LEU A 260 -11.92 -13.89 0.64
C LEU A 260 -12.57 -14.13 2.02
N GLY A 261 -13.10 -15.33 2.23
CA GLY A 261 -13.80 -15.74 3.44
C GLY A 261 -15.32 -15.83 3.27
N PRO A 262 -16.05 -16.12 4.37
CA PRO A 262 -17.48 -16.48 4.32
C PRO A 262 -18.43 -15.28 4.23
N HIS A 263 -17.92 -14.05 4.32
CA HIS A 263 -18.74 -12.85 4.36
C HIS A 263 -18.66 -12.06 3.06
N ARG A 264 -19.78 -11.44 2.69
CA ARG A 264 -19.81 -10.50 1.57
C ARG A 264 -19.04 -9.24 1.93
N LEU A 265 -17.87 -9.08 1.33
CA LEU A 265 -17.05 -7.89 1.47
C LEU A 265 -17.50 -6.79 0.51
N ARG A 266 -17.35 -5.53 0.93
CA ARG A 266 -17.48 -4.37 0.03
C ARG A 266 -16.29 -4.32 -0.93
N VAL A 267 -16.44 -3.64 -2.07
CA VAL A 267 -15.41 -3.53 -3.13
C VAL A 267 -14.06 -3.08 -2.57
N GLU A 268 -14.05 -2.01 -1.76
CA GLU A 268 -12.84 -1.48 -1.14
C GLU A 268 -12.22 -2.45 -0.14
N THR A 269 -13.05 -3.13 0.66
CA THR A 269 -12.60 -4.11 1.65
C THR A 269 -12.03 -5.34 0.98
N ALA A 270 -12.68 -5.85 -0.07
CA ALA A 270 -12.21 -6.98 -0.86
C ALA A 270 -10.87 -6.66 -1.52
N THR A 271 -10.75 -5.47 -2.13
CA THR A 271 -9.51 -5.00 -2.78
C THR A 271 -8.34 -4.94 -1.79
N ILE A 272 -8.57 -4.41 -0.59
CA ILE A 272 -7.52 -4.32 0.44
C ILE A 272 -7.18 -5.68 1.02
N ALA A 273 -8.17 -6.52 1.28
CA ALA A 273 -7.95 -7.86 1.85
C ALA A 273 -7.09 -8.73 0.93
N ILE A 274 -7.40 -8.78 -0.37
CA ILE A 274 -6.59 -9.53 -1.34
C ILE A 274 -5.19 -8.93 -1.51
N LEU A 275 -5.08 -7.60 -1.64
CA LEU A 275 -3.79 -6.94 -1.78
C LEU A 275 -2.89 -7.18 -0.58
N ALA A 276 -3.39 -6.95 0.64
CA ALA A 276 -2.63 -7.18 1.86
C ALA A 276 -2.16 -8.64 1.98
N THR A 277 -3.06 -9.59 1.68
CA THR A 277 -2.72 -11.02 1.72
C THR A 277 -1.63 -11.37 0.71
N LEU A 278 -1.76 -10.90 -0.53
CA LEU A 278 -0.79 -11.16 -1.60
C LEU A 278 0.55 -10.48 -1.34
N THR A 279 0.56 -9.24 -0.86
CA THR A 279 1.79 -8.52 -0.48
C THR A 279 2.53 -9.27 0.62
N LEU A 280 1.84 -9.66 1.71
CA LEU A 280 2.45 -10.42 2.82
C LEU A 280 2.92 -11.81 2.38
N TRP A 281 2.14 -12.49 1.54
CA TRP A 281 2.53 -13.78 0.98
C TRP A 281 3.80 -13.64 0.13
N SER A 282 3.84 -12.71 -0.81
CA SER A 282 5.00 -12.48 -1.66
C SER A 282 6.24 -12.08 -0.87
N ASP A 283 6.10 -11.23 0.15
CA ASP A 283 7.19 -10.84 1.06
C ASP A 283 7.79 -12.06 1.78
N SER A 284 6.92 -12.96 2.29
CA SER A 284 7.36 -14.20 2.93
C SER A 284 8.19 -15.12 2.00
N GLN A 285 7.97 -15.04 0.68
CA GLN A 285 8.71 -15.84 -0.30
C GLN A 285 10.11 -15.28 -0.61
N GLN A 286 10.34 -13.98 -0.43
CA GLN A 286 11.65 -13.36 -0.67
C GLN A 286 12.69 -13.79 0.37
N ILE A 287 12.25 -13.95 1.62
CA ILE A 287 13.10 -14.42 2.73
C ILE A 287 13.60 -15.85 2.47
N THR A 288 12.79 -16.72 1.87
CA THR A 288 13.19 -18.10 1.58
C THR A 288 14.18 -18.27 0.42
N ASN A 289 14.44 -17.22 -0.34
CA ASN A 289 15.37 -17.25 -1.48
C ASN A 289 16.69 -16.49 -1.20
N SER A 290 16.89 -16.00 0.04
CA SER A 290 18.10 -15.31 0.51
C SER A 290 18.85 -16.19 1.51
#